data_AF-A0A2S5TGM1-F1
#
_entry.id   AF-A0A2S5TGM1-F1
#
_cell.length_a   1.000
_cell.length_b   1.000
_cell.length_c   1.000
_cell.angle_alpha   90.00
_cell.angle_beta   90.00
_cell.angle_gamma   90.00
#
_symmetry.space_group_name_H-M   'P 1'
#
loop_
_entity.id
_entity.type
_entity.pdbx_description
1 polymer ?
#
loop_
_entity_poly.entity_id
_entity_poly.type
_entity_poly.pdbx_seq_one_letter_code
_entity_poly.pdbx_strand_id
1 'polypeptide(L)'
;MSRVLDRVLIGLFAFAAFTALVYMPLFLLGCGWEGLAQGPQGECSRSAVGRAWLGYAQVEPIYAEAPLWLRLLNELDTWFFGWFYLLSLAVFLRRRQDGARYRSLATFMSGMMAYAMFFYLTQATLSWPESGAKLGQVYAYNGLWLLLFTLLLARLYLFRPRPALETAHG
;
A
#
# COMPACT_ATOMS: atom_id res chain seq x y z
N MET A 1 13.87 -20.36 -4.33
CA MET A 1 13.39 -19.34 -3.37
C MET A 1 13.14 -17.98 -4.04
N SER A 2 14.14 -17.34 -4.65
CA SER A 2 14.02 -16.02 -5.32
C SER A 2 12.85 -15.93 -6.33
N ARG A 3 12.64 -16.95 -7.18
CA ARG A 3 11.52 -16.99 -8.15
C ARG A 3 10.12 -17.04 -7.52
N VAL A 4 9.96 -17.67 -6.35
CA VAL A 4 8.66 -17.73 -5.66
C VAL A 4 8.37 -16.37 -5.04
N LEU A 5 9.37 -15.77 -4.40
CA LEU A 5 9.26 -14.42 -3.84
C LEU A 5 8.96 -13.37 -4.93
N ASP A 6 9.57 -13.49 -6.11
CA ASP A 6 9.25 -12.63 -7.26
C ASP A 6 7.77 -12.73 -7.66
N ARG A 7 7.19 -13.94 -7.69
CA ARG A 7 5.77 -14.15 -8.01
C ARG A 7 4.84 -13.57 -6.95
N VAL A 8 5.19 -13.74 -5.67
CA VAL A 8 4.45 -13.15 -4.55
C VAL A 8 4.49 -11.63 -4.66
N LEU A 9 5.65 -11.03 -4.89
CA LEU A 9 5.81 -9.59 -5.05
C LEU A 9 5.04 -9.06 -6.27
N ILE A 10 5.02 -9.79 -7.40
CA ILE A 10 4.19 -9.44 -8.56
C ILE A 10 2.72 -9.37 -8.16
N GLY A 11 2.20 -10.39 -7.46
CA GLY A 11 0.81 -10.41 -7.01
C GLY A 11 0.49 -9.26 -6.05
N LEU A 12 1.38 -9.00 -5.09
CA LEU A 12 1.21 -7.92 -4.12
C LEU A 12 1.30 -6.54 -4.78
N PHE A 13 2.22 -6.30 -5.71
CA PHE A 13 2.30 -5.04 -6.43
C PHE A 13 1.13 -4.83 -7.40
N ALA A 14 0.61 -5.91 -8.00
CA ALA A 14 -0.61 -5.82 -8.81
C ALA A 14 -1.82 -5.43 -7.97
N PHE A 15 -1.99 -6.07 -6.81
CA PHE A 15 -3.03 -5.70 -5.85
C PHE A 15 -2.87 -4.26 -5.35
N ALA A 16 -1.66 -3.88 -4.94
CA ALA A 16 -1.31 -2.54 -4.50
C ALA A 16 -1.62 -1.47 -5.56
N ALA A 17 -1.18 -1.70 -6.80
CA ALA A 17 -1.42 -0.81 -7.92
C ALA A 17 -2.93 -0.71 -8.23
N PHE A 18 -3.68 -1.80 -8.15
CA PHE A 18 -5.13 -1.76 -8.28
C PHE A 18 -5.77 -0.92 -7.18
N THR A 19 -5.38 -1.11 -5.91
CA THR A 19 -5.93 -0.35 -4.79
C THR A 19 -5.66 1.15 -4.96
N ALA A 20 -4.42 1.53 -5.27
CA ALA A 20 -3.99 2.91 -5.38
C ALA A 20 -4.42 3.61 -6.68
N LEU A 21 -4.44 2.92 -7.82
CA LEU A 21 -4.70 3.56 -9.13
C LEU A 21 -6.13 3.33 -9.66
N VAL A 22 -6.90 2.43 -9.05
CA VAL A 22 -8.27 2.12 -9.48
C VAL A 22 -9.26 2.28 -8.33
N TYR A 23 -9.10 1.50 -7.26
CA TYR A 23 -10.09 1.49 -6.16
C TYR A 23 -10.19 2.85 -5.46
N MET A 24 -9.05 3.43 -5.07
CA MET A 24 -9.04 4.72 -4.37
C MET A 24 -9.49 5.89 -5.25
N PRO A 25 -9.06 6.02 -6.53
CA PRO A 25 -9.62 7.02 -7.43
C PRO A 25 -11.12 6.88 -7.69
N LEU A 26 -11.65 5.65 -7.81
CA LEU A 26 -13.10 5.43 -7.94
C LEU A 26 -13.86 5.87 -6.69
N PHE A 27 -13.25 5.75 -5.51
CA PHE A 27 -13.82 6.30 -4.28
C PHE A 27 -13.79 7.83 -4.31
N LEU A 28 -12.62 8.43 -4.54
CA LEU A 28 -12.41 9.88 -4.51
C LEU A 28 -13.25 10.64 -5.53
N LEU A 29 -13.35 10.13 -6.77
CA LEU A 29 -14.16 10.72 -7.84
C LEU A 29 -15.65 10.37 -7.74
N GLY A 30 -15.99 9.34 -6.97
CA GLY A 30 -17.34 8.83 -6.83
C GLY A 30 -18.10 9.56 -5.72
N CYS A 31 -17.83 9.19 -4.47
CA CYS A 31 -18.49 9.80 -3.30
C CYS A 31 -17.51 10.58 -2.41
N GLY A 32 -16.21 10.27 -2.49
CA GLY A 32 -15.17 10.96 -1.74
C GLY A 32 -15.34 10.91 -0.23
N TRP A 33 -14.54 11.73 0.45
CA TRP A 33 -14.53 11.83 1.90
C TRP A 33 -15.82 12.45 2.44
N GLU A 34 -16.37 13.46 1.76
CA GLU A 34 -17.62 14.11 2.16
C GLU A 34 -18.81 13.15 2.05
N GLY A 35 -18.88 12.35 0.99
CA GLY A 35 -19.93 11.35 0.83
C GLY A 35 -19.81 10.20 1.82
N LEU A 36 -18.59 9.89 2.29
CA LEU A 36 -18.37 8.88 3.33
C LEU A 36 -18.88 9.36 4.70
N ALA A 37 -18.70 10.65 5.02
CA ALA A 37 -19.16 11.27 6.26
C ALA A 37 -20.69 11.27 6.42
N GLN A 38 -21.43 11.24 5.31
CA GLN A 38 -22.89 11.12 5.32
C GLN A 38 -23.39 9.74 5.78
N GLY A 39 -22.50 8.75 5.90
CA GLY A 39 -22.83 7.41 6.37
C GLY A 39 -23.67 6.58 5.40
N PRO A 40 -24.33 5.52 5.88
CA PRO A 40 -25.02 4.53 5.03
C PRO A 40 -26.19 5.07 4.18
N GLN A 41 -26.73 6.24 4.54
CA GLN A 41 -27.81 6.91 3.80
C GLN A 41 -27.28 7.91 2.76
N GLY A 42 -25.97 8.15 2.73
CA GLY A 42 -25.31 9.11 1.87
C GLY A 42 -24.92 8.57 0.49
N GLU A 43 -24.17 9.37 -0.25
CA GLU A 43 -23.76 9.09 -1.62
C GLU A 43 -22.92 7.81 -1.77
N CYS A 44 -22.07 7.47 -0.79
CA CYS A 44 -21.25 6.26 -0.84
C CYS A 44 -22.06 4.96 -0.87
N SER A 45 -23.34 4.97 -0.49
CA SER A 45 -24.22 3.79 -0.58
C SER A 45 -24.50 3.35 -2.03
N ARG A 46 -24.37 4.27 -3.00
CA ARG A 46 -24.77 4.08 -4.40
C ARG A 46 -23.78 3.25 -5.22
N SER A 47 -22.52 3.16 -4.80
CA SER A 47 -21.48 2.43 -5.53
C SER A 47 -20.92 1.25 -4.73
N ALA A 48 -20.40 0.22 -5.40
CA ALA A 48 -19.78 -0.91 -4.72
C ALA A 48 -18.52 -0.49 -3.93
N VAL A 49 -17.72 0.41 -4.50
CA VAL A 49 -16.53 0.98 -3.86
C VAL A 49 -16.90 1.81 -2.64
N GLY A 50 -17.91 2.68 -2.74
CA GLY A 50 -18.38 3.47 -1.60
C GLY A 50 -18.95 2.60 -0.48
N ARG A 51 -19.69 1.53 -0.79
CA ARG A 51 -20.17 0.56 0.20
C ARG A 51 -19.02 -0.19 0.89
N ALA A 52 -17.95 -0.51 0.16
CA ALA A 52 -16.76 -1.12 0.76
C ALA A 52 -16.09 -0.16 1.75
N TRP A 53 -15.96 1.13 1.40
CA TRP A 53 -15.47 2.17 2.33
C TRP A 53 -16.39 2.38 3.54
N LEU A 54 -17.71 2.36 3.37
CA LEU A 54 -18.67 2.39 4.48
C LEU A 54 -18.48 1.18 5.42
N GLY A 55 -18.20 0.00 4.87
CA GLY A 55 -17.84 -1.18 5.65
C GLY A 55 -16.51 -0.99 6.40
N TYR A 56 -15.50 -0.42 5.74
CA TYR A 56 -14.21 -0.12 6.37
C TYR A 56 -14.32 0.91 7.50
N ALA A 57 -15.19 1.92 7.38
CA ALA A 57 -15.46 2.88 8.44
C ALA A 57 -16.04 2.23 9.72
N GLN A 58 -16.63 1.03 9.63
CA GLN A 58 -17.04 0.25 10.82
C GLN A 58 -15.87 -0.48 11.50
N VAL A 59 -14.75 -0.61 10.81
CA VAL A 59 -13.49 -1.13 11.36
C VAL A 59 -12.70 0.00 11.99
N GLU A 60 -12.66 1.15 11.32
CA GLU A 60 -11.88 2.30 11.73
C GLU A 60 -12.70 3.59 11.58
N PRO A 61 -13.48 3.96 12.61
CA PRO A 61 -14.45 5.05 12.54
C PRO A 61 -13.86 6.43 12.22
N ILE A 62 -12.57 6.64 12.46
CA ILE A 62 -11.88 7.89 12.11
C ILE A 62 -12.02 8.22 10.61
N TYR A 63 -12.24 7.23 9.74
CA TYR A 63 -12.43 7.46 8.32
C TYR A 63 -13.78 8.07 7.96
N ALA A 64 -14.81 7.94 8.81
CA ALA A 64 -16.09 8.61 8.60
C ALA A 64 -15.92 10.13 8.60
N GLU A 65 -15.05 10.65 9.47
CA GLU A 65 -14.69 12.07 9.53
C GLU A 65 -13.17 12.22 9.42
N ALA A 66 -12.60 11.69 8.33
CA ALA A 66 -11.15 11.63 8.16
C ALA A 66 -10.51 13.02 8.32
N PRO A 67 -9.56 13.21 9.25
CA PRO A 67 -8.84 14.47 9.38
C PRO A 67 -7.94 14.69 8.15
N LEU A 68 -7.59 15.95 7.88
CA LEU A 68 -6.84 16.34 6.68
C LEU A 68 -5.56 15.52 6.48
N TRP A 69 -4.78 15.28 7.53
CA TRP A 69 -3.53 14.52 7.43
C TRP A 69 -3.77 13.08 6.95
N LEU A 70 -4.90 12.46 7.33
CA LEU A 70 -5.22 11.08 6.95
C LEU A 70 -5.72 11.01 5.51
N ARG A 71 -6.51 12.01 5.08
CA ARG A 71 -6.89 12.19 3.67
C ARG A 71 -5.65 12.35 2.80
N LEU A 72 -4.75 13.25 3.19
CA LEU A 72 -3.48 13.48 2.49
C LEU A 72 -2.60 12.23 2.44
N LEU A 73 -2.55 11.44 3.51
CA LEU A 73 -1.80 10.18 3.53
C LEU A 73 -2.34 9.19 2.48
N ASN A 74 -3.67 9.02 2.42
CA ASN A 74 -4.30 8.14 1.42
C ASN A 74 -4.14 8.67 -0.01
N GLU A 75 -4.23 9.98 -0.21
CA GLU A 75 -4.00 10.59 -1.52
C GLU A 75 -2.52 10.50 -1.94
N LEU A 76 -1.57 10.62 -1.01
CA LEU A 76 -0.16 10.35 -1.30
C LEU A 76 0.07 8.89 -1.66
N ASP A 77 -0.59 7.94 -1.00
CA ASP A 77 -0.53 6.53 -1.41
C ASP A 77 -1.06 6.34 -2.85
N THR A 78 -2.19 6.98 -3.16
CA THR A 78 -2.82 6.96 -4.49
C THR A 78 -1.90 7.53 -5.57
N TRP A 79 -1.43 8.75 -5.38
CA TRP A 79 -0.78 9.54 -6.44
C TRP A 79 0.73 9.36 -6.50
N PHE A 80 1.39 9.00 -5.40
CA PHE A 80 2.85 8.86 -5.37
C PHE A 80 3.24 7.39 -5.32
N PHE A 81 2.73 6.63 -4.34
CA PHE A 81 3.05 5.22 -4.22
C PHE A 81 2.37 4.36 -5.30
N GLY A 82 1.18 4.74 -5.77
CA GLY A 82 0.48 4.07 -6.87
C GLY A 82 1.36 3.89 -8.11
N TRP A 83 2.04 4.95 -8.55
CA TRP A 83 2.96 4.86 -9.68
C TRP A 83 4.19 4.02 -9.38
N PHE A 84 4.68 4.04 -8.14
CA PHE A 84 5.77 3.16 -7.73
C PHE A 84 5.36 1.68 -7.71
N TYR A 85 4.13 1.35 -7.29
CA TYR A 85 3.60 -0.02 -7.36
C TYR A 85 3.53 -0.51 -8.81
N LEU A 86 3.01 0.32 -9.71
CA LEU A 86 2.95 0.01 -11.14
C LEU A 86 4.35 -0.15 -11.76
N LEU A 87 5.28 0.75 -11.42
CA LEU A 87 6.67 0.65 -11.85
C LEU A 87 7.30 -0.65 -11.36
N SER A 88 7.13 -0.97 -10.08
CA SER A 88 7.67 -2.20 -9.47
C SER A 88 7.10 -3.43 -10.14
N LEU A 89 5.79 -3.48 -10.39
CA LEU A 89 5.16 -4.54 -11.16
C LEU A 89 5.81 -4.72 -12.54
N ALA A 90 5.98 -3.63 -13.29
CA ALA A 90 6.61 -3.67 -14.61
C ALA A 90 8.08 -4.12 -14.55
N VAL A 91 8.83 -3.69 -13.53
CA VAL A 91 10.23 -4.08 -13.32
C VAL A 91 10.35 -5.57 -13.04
N PHE A 92 9.51 -6.13 -12.16
CA PHE A 92 9.53 -7.54 -11.82
C PHE A 92 9.07 -8.42 -12.99
N LEU A 93 8.02 -8.02 -13.72
CA LEU A 93 7.58 -8.74 -14.93
C LEU A 93 8.67 -8.81 -16.00
N ARG A 94 9.45 -7.73 -16.14
CA ARG A 94 10.60 -7.65 -17.07
C ARG A 94 11.90 -8.23 -16.51
N ARG A 95 11.89 -8.76 -15.29
CA ARG A 95 13.06 -9.30 -14.59
C ARG A 95 14.23 -8.32 -14.46
N ARG A 96 13.94 -7.03 -14.22
CA ARG A 96 14.93 -5.94 -14.11
C ARG A 96 15.16 -5.45 -12.66
N GLN A 97 14.67 -6.18 -11.67
CA GLN A 97 14.68 -5.78 -10.26
C GLN A 97 16.08 -5.70 -9.64
N ASP A 98 17.10 -6.36 -10.20
CA ASP A 98 18.46 -6.34 -9.65
C ASP A 98 19.27 -5.07 -10.05
N GLY A 99 18.69 -4.19 -10.88
CA GLY A 99 19.32 -2.95 -11.33
C GLY A 99 19.55 -1.95 -10.19
N ALA A 100 20.73 -1.31 -10.17
CA ALA A 100 21.11 -0.40 -9.08
C ALA A 100 20.14 0.79 -8.90
N ARG A 101 19.67 1.38 -10.01
CA ARG A 101 18.72 2.50 -9.97
C ARG A 101 17.39 2.12 -9.33
N TYR A 102 16.83 0.96 -9.73
CA TYR A 102 15.59 0.46 -9.14
C TYR A 102 15.77 0.14 -7.66
N ARG A 103 16.89 -0.48 -7.28
CA ARG A 103 17.19 -0.78 -5.88
C ARG A 103 17.25 0.49 -5.02
N SER A 104 17.96 1.54 -5.46
CA SER A 104 18.01 2.80 -4.69
C SER A 104 16.63 3.44 -4.54
N LEU A 105 15.84 3.47 -5.62
CA LEU A 105 14.46 3.98 -5.57
C LEU A 105 13.59 3.14 -4.64
N ALA A 106 13.62 1.81 -4.77
CA ALA A 106 12.86 0.89 -3.94
C ALA A 106 13.22 1.05 -2.47
N THR A 107 14.50 1.22 -2.12
CA THR A 107 14.94 1.46 -0.75
C THR A 107 14.41 2.77 -0.19
N PHE A 108 14.46 3.85 -0.97
CA PHE A 108 13.89 5.14 -0.58
C PHE A 108 12.37 5.03 -0.35
N MET A 109 11.64 4.43 -1.29
CA MET A 109 10.20 4.24 -1.19
C MET A 109 9.81 3.33 0.00
N SER A 110 10.55 2.26 0.23
CA SER A 110 10.39 1.40 1.42
C SER A 110 10.58 2.18 2.71
N GLY A 111 11.59 3.06 2.78
CA GLY A 111 11.83 3.90 3.95
C GLY A 111 10.68 4.87 4.22
N MET A 112 10.18 5.53 3.18
CA MET A 112 9.00 6.41 3.28
C MET A 112 7.76 5.65 3.75
N MET A 113 7.47 4.48 3.17
CA MET A 113 6.32 3.68 3.59
C MET A 113 6.46 3.19 5.03
N ALA A 114 7.64 2.72 5.42
CA ALA A 114 7.90 2.29 6.79
C ALA A 114 7.65 3.43 7.80
N TYR A 115 8.10 4.64 7.48
CA TYR A 115 7.83 5.83 8.29
C TYR A 115 6.33 6.14 8.35
N ALA A 116 5.64 6.20 7.21
CA ALA A 116 4.21 6.50 7.13
C ALA A 116 3.37 5.47 7.91
N MET A 117 3.68 4.18 7.78
CA MET A 117 3.00 3.11 8.50
C MET A 117 3.29 3.15 10.00
N PHE A 118 4.54 3.40 10.40
CA PHE A 118 4.87 3.56 11.82
C PHE A 118 4.08 4.72 12.45
N PHE A 119 4.08 5.88 11.78
CA PHE A 119 3.32 7.05 12.21
C PHE A 119 1.83 6.73 12.31
N TYR A 120 1.23 6.21 11.25
CA TYR A 120 -0.20 5.89 11.20
C TYR A 120 -0.61 4.84 12.25
N LEU A 121 0.14 3.74 12.39
CA LEU A 121 -0.19 2.69 13.38
C LEU A 121 -0.02 3.19 14.82
N THR A 122 0.95 4.08 15.06
CA THR A 122 1.10 4.74 16.35
C THR A 122 -0.11 5.65 16.64
N GLN A 123 -0.53 6.47 15.67
CA GLN A 123 -1.74 7.29 15.80
C GLN A 123 -3.00 6.44 16.05
N ALA A 124 -3.20 5.36 15.29
CA ALA A 124 -4.31 4.44 15.48
C ALA A 124 -4.29 3.80 16.87
N THR A 125 -3.11 3.44 17.39
CA THR A 125 -2.96 2.85 18.73
C THR A 125 -3.21 3.86 19.84
N LEU A 126 -2.72 5.10 19.70
CA LEU A 126 -2.90 6.13 20.72
C LEU A 126 -4.35 6.62 20.77
N SER A 127 -5.02 6.72 19.62
CA SER A 127 -6.41 7.17 19.51
C SER A 127 -7.45 6.05 19.62
N TRP A 128 -7.03 4.79 19.76
CA TRP A 128 -7.94 3.63 19.76
C TRP A 128 -9.05 3.67 20.83
N PRO A 129 -8.81 4.14 22.08
CA PRO A 129 -9.84 4.09 23.11
C PRO A 129 -11.02 5.01 22.79
N GLU A 130 -10.75 6.13 22.10
CA GLU A 130 -11.73 7.15 21.76
C GLU A 130 -12.35 6.91 20.38
N SER A 131 -11.56 6.42 19.42
CA SER A 131 -12.02 6.17 18.05
C SER A 131 -12.86 4.92 17.88
N GLY A 132 -12.84 3.98 18.84
CA GLY A 132 -13.54 2.69 18.73
C GLY A 132 -12.95 1.78 17.63
N ALA A 133 -11.72 2.04 17.20
CA ALA A 133 -11.06 1.28 16.14
C ALA A 133 -10.84 -0.19 16.54
N LYS A 134 -11.12 -1.10 15.62
CA LYS A 134 -10.83 -2.53 15.77
C LYS A 134 -9.35 -2.79 15.48
N LEU A 135 -8.47 -2.48 16.43
CA LEU A 135 -7.01 -2.47 16.24
C LEU A 135 -6.46 -3.72 15.54
N GLY A 136 -6.90 -4.93 15.91
CA GLY A 136 -6.44 -6.16 15.26
C GLY A 136 -6.68 -6.18 13.74
N GLN A 137 -7.81 -5.65 13.29
CA GLN A 137 -8.13 -5.53 11.86
C GLN A 137 -7.35 -4.37 11.20
N VAL A 138 -7.20 -3.24 11.89
CA VAL A 138 -6.37 -2.11 11.42
C VAL A 138 -4.95 -2.57 11.15
N TYR A 139 -4.35 -3.33 12.08
CA TYR A 139 -3.03 -3.93 11.92
C TYR A 139 -2.99 -4.96 10.78
N ALA A 140 -4.02 -5.78 10.61
CA ALA A 140 -4.05 -6.78 9.53
C ALA A 140 -4.10 -6.11 8.15
N TYR A 141 -4.97 -5.11 7.97
CA TYR A 141 -5.12 -4.42 6.68
C TYR A 141 -3.89 -3.57 6.34
N ASN A 142 -3.40 -2.77 7.28
CA ASN A 142 -2.25 -1.90 7.04
C ASN A 142 -0.91 -2.67 7.08
N GLY A 143 -0.85 -3.78 7.83
CA GLY A 143 0.32 -4.65 7.89
C GLY A 143 0.68 -5.27 6.54
N LEU A 144 -0.28 -5.39 5.61
CA LEU A 144 -0.01 -5.82 4.24
C LEU A 144 0.95 -4.88 3.51
N TRP A 145 0.82 -3.57 3.70
CA TRP A 145 1.73 -2.58 3.12
C TRP A 145 3.14 -2.75 3.68
N LEU A 146 3.26 -2.85 5.00
CA LEU A 146 4.55 -3.08 5.65
C LEU A 146 5.19 -4.39 5.16
N LEU A 147 4.40 -5.46 5.03
CA LEU A 147 4.84 -6.75 4.53
C LEU A 147 5.36 -6.65 3.09
N LEU A 148 4.63 -5.98 2.19
CA LEU A 148 5.05 -5.79 0.80
C LEU A 148 6.44 -5.15 0.70
N PHE A 149 6.66 -4.03 1.39
CA PHE A 149 7.94 -3.34 1.33
C PHE A 149 9.07 -4.08 2.06
N THR A 150 8.75 -4.83 3.12
CA THR A 150 9.72 -5.70 3.81
C THR A 150 10.16 -6.84 2.89
N LEU A 151 9.22 -7.51 2.22
CA LEU A 151 9.51 -8.56 1.25
C LEU A 151 10.28 -8.02 0.05
N LEU A 152 9.98 -6.80 -0.41
CA LEU A 152 10.74 -6.13 -1.46
C LEU A 152 12.20 -5.96 -1.05
N LEU A 153 12.47 -5.39 0.12
CA LEU A 153 13.84 -5.21 0.61
C LEU A 153 14.56 -6.55 0.81
N ALA A 154 13.88 -7.53 1.42
CA ALA A 154 14.42 -8.88 1.55
C ALA A 154 14.79 -9.48 0.19
N ARG A 155 13.95 -9.29 -0.83
CA ARG A 155 14.25 -9.75 -2.20
C ARG A 155 15.47 -9.05 -2.80
N LEU A 156 15.63 -7.75 -2.58
CA LEU A 156 16.69 -6.95 -3.18
C LEU A 156 18.05 -7.14 -2.50
N TYR A 157 18.06 -7.43 -1.19
CA TYR A 157 19.29 -7.47 -0.38
C TYR A 157 19.65 -8.86 0.14
N LEU A 158 18.68 -9.70 0.52
CA LEU A 158 18.93 -11.01 1.14
C LEU A 158 18.80 -12.16 0.12
N PHE A 159 17.88 -12.05 -0.83
CA PHE A 159 17.60 -13.10 -1.82
C PHE A 159 18.01 -12.74 -3.25
N ARG A 160 19.00 -11.86 -3.38
CA ARG A 160 19.58 -11.48 -4.66
C ARG A 160 20.30 -12.68 -5.28
N PRO A 161 20.01 -13.03 -6.55
CA PRO A 161 20.83 -14.00 -7.27
C PRO A 161 22.29 -13.51 -7.27
N ARG A 162 23.24 -14.39 -6.92
CA ARG A 162 24.64 -14.06 -7.09
C ARG A 162 24.87 -13.73 -8.58
N PRO A 163 25.62 -12.67 -8.91
CA PRO A 163 26.07 -12.49 -10.28
C PRO A 163 26.71 -13.81 -10.70
N ALA A 164 26.28 -14.37 -11.83
CA ALA A 164 27.02 -15.46 -12.43
C ALA A 164 28.44 -14.93 -12.56
N LEU A 165 29.41 -15.59 -11.91
CA LEU A 165 30.80 -15.40 -12.26
C LEU A 165 30.82 -15.70 -13.76
N GLU A 166 30.94 -14.66 -14.59
CA GLU A 166 31.39 -14.84 -15.95
C GLU A 166 32.68 -15.63 -15.79
N THR A 167 32.64 -16.89 -16.18
CA THR A 167 33.80 -17.73 -16.34
C THR A 167 34.67 -17.01 -17.36
N ALA A 168 35.58 -16.17 -16.86
CA ALA A 168 36.70 -15.63 -17.59
C ALA A 168 37.64 -16.81 -17.90
N HIS A 169 37.22 -17.66 -18.82
CA HIS A 169 38.05 -18.62 -19.52
C HIS A 169 37.63 -18.58 -20.98
N GLY A 170 38.50 -17.96 -21.78
CA GLY A 170 38.38 -17.73 -23.22
C GLY A 170 39.27 -16.57 -23.60
#